data_AF-A0A7L2LNL8-F1
#
_entry.id   AF-A0A7L2LNL8-F1
#
_cell.length_a   1.000
_cell.length_b   1.000
_cell.length_c   1.000
_cell.angle_alpha   90.00
_cell.angle_beta   90.00
_cell.angle_gamma   90.00
#
_symmetry.space_group_name_H-M   'P 1'
#
loop_
_entity.id
_entity.type
_entity.pdbx_description
1 polymer ?
#
loop_
_entity_poly.entity_id
_entity_poly.type
_entity_poly.pdbx_seq_one_letter_code
_entity_poly.pdbx_strand_id
1 'polypeptide(L)' 'MANQSKFCFQDASSPVTEELVEFHNHALMVTLAICSLVLHLLALILKEKLLSS' A
#
# COMPACT_ATOMS: atom_id res chain seq x y z
N MET A 1 20.44 -12.54 -0.09
CA MET A 1 19.90 -13.75 0.58
C MET A 1 18.55 -13.38 1.18
N ALA A 2 17.48 -14.04 0.74
CA ALA A 2 16.12 -13.77 1.22
C ALA A 2 15.96 -14.22 2.67
N ASN A 3 15.54 -13.33 3.56
CA ASN A 3 15.14 -13.68 4.92
C ASN A 3 13.60 -13.71 4.97
N GLN A 4 13.02 -14.80 5.45
CA GLN A 4 11.57 -15.07 5.40
C GLN A 4 10.70 -14.02 6.13
N SER A 5 11.30 -13.16 6.95
CA SER A 5 10.61 -12.11 7.71
C SER A 5 10.66 -10.72 7.08
N LYS A 6 11.28 -10.52 5.92
CA LYS A 6 11.37 -9.17 5.32
C LYS A 6 10.22 -8.93 4.34
N PHE A 7 9.35 -7.99 4.69
CA PHE A 7 8.30 -7.45 3.80
C PHE A 7 8.89 -6.51 2.72
N CYS A 8 10.11 -6.01 2.93
CA CYS A 8 10.85 -5.20 1.97
C CYS A 8 11.60 -6.07 0.96
N PHE A 9 11.85 -5.52 -0.24
CA PHE A 9 12.69 -6.16 -1.25
C PHE A 9 14.09 -6.47 -0.71
N GLN A 10 14.73 -7.49 -1.28
CA GLN A 10 16.14 -7.78 -1.00
C GLN A 10 17.01 -6.62 -1.46
N ASP A 11 18.20 -6.49 -0.87
CA ASP A 11 19.16 -5.45 -1.24
C ASP A 11 19.43 -5.47 -2.76
N ALA A 12 19.34 -4.29 -3.37
CA ALA A 12 19.53 -4.13 -4.80
C ALA A 12 20.93 -4.64 -5.20
N SER A 13 20.96 -5.64 -6.07
CA SER A 13 22.22 -6.23 -6.56
C SER A 13 22.63 -5.64 -7.92
N SER A 14 21.82 -4.73 -8.48
CA SER A 14 22.00 -4.09 -9.79
C SER A 14 21.31 -2.72 -9.80
N PRO A 15 21.82 -1.71 -10.53
CA PRO A 15 21.21 -0.39 -10.65
C PRO A 15 19.73 -0.44 -11.11
N VAL A 16 19.37 -1.40 -11.98
CA VAL A 16 17.97 -1.58 -12.43
C VAL A 16 17.05 -2.02 -11.30
N THR A 17 17.55 -2.83 -10.35
CA THR A 17 16.76 -3.28 -9.20
C THR A 17 16.54 -2.17 -8.18
N GLU A 18 17.45 -1.19 -8.12
CA GLU A 18 17.31 -0.02 -7.25
C GLU A 18 16.22 0.93 -7.78
N GLU A 19 16.26 1.26 -9.07
CA GLU A 19 15.23 2.06 -9.74
C GLU A 19 13.84 1.43 -9.63
N LEU A 20 13.75 0.10 -9.78
CA LEU A 20 12.48 -0.62 -9.66
C LEU A 20 11.92 -0.58 -8.24
N VAL A 21 12.77 -0.64 -7.21
CA VAL A 21 12.35 -0.54 -5.81
C VAL A 21 11.87 0.87 -5.48
N GLU A 22 12.52 1.90 -6.01
CA GLU A 22 12.07 3.28 -5.87
C GLU A 22 10.69 3.50 -6.53
N PHE A 23 10.52 3.02 -7.76
CA PHE A 23 9.23 3.05 -8.45
C PHE A 23 8.15 2.26 -7.70
N HIS A 24 8.49 1.08 -7.20
CA HIS A 24 7.57 0.27 -6.39
C HIS A 24 7.11 1.02 -5.15
N ASN A 25 8.03 1.63 -4.41
CA ASN A 25 7.69 2.40 -3.20
C ASN A 25 6.73 3.55 -3.52
N HIS A 26 6.95 4.25 -4.63
CA HIS A 26 6.03 5.30 -5.08
C HIS A 26 4.65 4.75 -5.47
N ALA A 27 4.60 3.65 -6.23
CA ALA A 27 3.35 3.01 -6.61
C ALA A 27 2.56 2.47 -5.39
N LEU A 28 3.28 1.91 -4.40
CA LEU A 28 2.69 1.41 -3.16
C LEU A 28 2.09 2.55 -2.33
N MET A 29 2.77 3.70 -2.24
CA MET A 29 2.25 4.90 -1.56
C MET A 29 0.90 5.34 -2.15
N VAL A 30 0.81 5.43 -3.48
CA VAL A 30 -0.43 5.81 -4.18
C VAL A 30 -1.53 4.77 -3.96
N THR A 31 -1.20 3.48 -4.05
CA THR A 31 -2.16 2.39 -3.88
C THR A 31 -2.74 2.39 -2.47
N LEU A 32 -1.91 2.55 -1.44
CA LEU A 32 -2.35 2.63 -0.04
C LEU A 32 -3.24 3.85 0.20
N ALA A 33 -2.95 5.00 -0.40
CA ALA A 33 -3.79 6.19 -0.31
C ALA A 33 -5.19 5.94 -0.89
N ILE A 34 -5.27 5.31 -2.06
CA ILE A 34 -6.55 4.95 -2.70
C ILE A 34 -7.32 3.93 -1.84
N CYS A 35 -6.65 2.89 -1.33
CA CYS A 35 -7.29 1.92 -0.44
C CYS A 35 -7.85 2.58 0.83
N SER A 36 -7.09 3.48 1.46
CA SER A 36 -7.55 4.24 2.63
C SER A 36 -8.77 5.10 2.32
N LEU A 37 -8.78 5.78 1.17
CA LEU A 37 -9.91 6.59 0.73
C LEU A 37 -11.17 5.75 0.52
N VAL A 38 -11.05 4.61 -0.17
CA VAL A 38 -12.17 3.69 -0.40
C VAL A 38 -12.69 3.12 0.92
N LEU A 39 -11.80 2.73 1.84
CA LEU A 39 -12.18 2.27 3.17
C LEU A 39 -12.88 3.36 3.99
N HIS A 40 -12.43 4.61 3.88
CA HIS A 40 -13.10 5.75 4.52
C HIS A 40 -14.51 5.96 4.00
N LEU A 41 -14.70 5.91 2.69
CA LEU A 41 -16.02 6.03 2.07
C LEU A 41 -16.94 4.88 2.49
N LEU A 42 -16.43 3.66 2.52
CA LEU A 42 -17.18 2.50 2.99
C LEU A 42 -17.60 2.65 4.46
N ALA A 43 -16.68 3.09 5.32
CA ALA A 43 -16.95 3.34 6.73
C ALA A 43 -17.98 4.48 6.93
N LEU A 44 -17.94 5.51 6.09
CA LEU A 44 -18.90 6.60 6.11
C LEU A 44 -20.31 6.09 5.77
N ILE A 45 -20.46 5.34 4.68
CA ILE A 45 -21.74 4.75 4.27
C ILE A 45 -22.30 3.82 5.36
N LEU A 46 -21.45 2.99 5.97
CA LEU A 46 -21.85 2.12 7.09
C LEU A 46 -22.33 2.93 8.30
N LYS A 47 -21.65 4.03 8.64
CA LYS A 47 -22.06 4.93 9.72
C LYS A 47 -23.40 5.59 9.43
N GLU A 48 -23.60 6.11 8.21
CA GLU A 48 -24.88 6.70 7.81
C GLU A 48 -26.02 5.68 7.89
N LYS A 49 -25.80 4.45 7.41
CA LYS A 49 -26.78 3.36 7.50
C LYS A 49 -27.12 3.00 8.95
N LEU A 50 -26.14 2.99 9.85
CA LEU A 50 -26.35 2.66 11.26
C LEU A 50 -27.04 3.79 12.02
N LEU A 51 -26.76 5.06 11.69
CA LEU A 51 -27.36 6.23 12.35
C LEU A 51 -28.80 6.51 11.86
N SER A 52 -29.12 6.07 10.64
CA SER A 52 -30.45 6.17 10.02
C SER A 52 -31.41 5.03 10.43
N SER A 53 -30.95 4.04 11.20
CA SER A 53 -31.77 2.96 11.76
C SER A 53 -32.10 3.23 13.22
#